data_AF-S4PPA3-F1
#
_entry.id   AF-S4PPA3-F1
#
_cell.length_a   1.000
_cell.length_b   1.000
_cell.length_c   1.000
_cell.angle_alpha   90.00
_cell.angle_beta   90.00
_cell.angle_gamma   90.00
#
_symmetry.space_group_name_H-M   'P 1'
#
loop_
_entity.id
_entity.type
_entity.pdbx_description
1 polymer ?
#
loop_
_entity_poly.entity_id
_entity_poly.type
_entity_poly.pdbx_seq_one_letter_code
_entity_poly.pdbx_strand_id
1 'polypeptide(L)' 'ERLERVVFCGNFLRVNPLSMKLLSYAMSYWSRGALKALFLEHEGYFGAVGCLLHYDSKNHKREKTKSEPVTPPEPGAADR' A
#
# COMPACT_ATOMS: atom_id res chain seq x y z
N GLU A 1 22.36 2.94 1.45
CA GLU A 1 21.63 2.03 0.55
C GLU A 1 21.64 2.61 -0.87
N ARG A 2 21.84 1.80 -1.91
CA ARG A 2 21.74 2.25 -3.32
C ARG A 2 20.34 1.92 -3.83
N LEU A 3 19.56 2.96 -4.15
CA LEU A 3 18.27 2.81 -4.81
C LEU A 3 18.51 2.85 -6.32
N GLU A 4 18.00 1.85 -7.06
CA GLU A 4 18.16 1.73 -8.52
C GLU A 4 16.83 1.91 -9.26
N ARG A 5 15.71 1.81 -8.54
CA ARG A 5 14.36 1.82 -9.10
C ARG A 5 13.53 2.89 -8.41
N VAL A 6 12.92 3.76 -9.22
CA VAL A 6 12.03 4.82 -8.75
C VAL A 6 10.67 4.61 -9.39
N VAL A 7 9.65 4.39 -8.55
CA VAL A 7 8.27 4.23 -9.00
C VAL A 7 7.57 5.58 -8.92
N PHE A 8 7.02 6.05 -10.04
CA PHE A 8 6.18 7.23 -10.06
C PHE A 8 4.70 6.82 -9.96
N CYS A 9 4.00 7.41 -9.00
CA CYS A 9 2.56 7.20 -8.79
C CYS A 9 1.83 8.55 -8.73
N GLY A 10 0.50 8.51 -8.79
CA GLY A 10 -0.37 9.68 -8.71
C GLY A 10 -1.02 10.04 -10.05
N ASN A 11 -2.07 10.86 -9.98
CA ASN A 11 -2.95 11.11 -11.12
C ASN A 11 -2.34 11.99 -12.23
N PHE A 12 -1.20 12.64 -11.97
CA PHE A 12 -0.50 13.49 -12.94
C PHE A 12 -0.10 12.73 -14.21
N LEU A 13 0.19 11.44 -14.08
CA LEU A 13 0.64 10.59 -15.20
C LEU A 13 -0.51 9.95 -15.98
N ARG A 14 -1.75 10.11 -15.52
CA ARG A 14 -2.94 9.54 -16.17
C ARG A 14 -3.04 10.05 -17.61
N VAL A 15 -2.99 9.11 -18.56
CA VAL A 15 -3.09 9.40 -20.01
C VAL A 15 -2.01 10.40 -20.45
N ASN A 16 -0.85 10.41 -19.77
CA ASN A 16 0.23 11.37 -20.02
C ASN A 16 1.56 10.66 -20.32
N PRO A 17 1.65 9.96 -21.46
CA PRO A 17 2.88 9.25 -21.86
C PRO A 17 4.06 10.21 -22.13
N LEU A 18 3.78 11.48 -22.44
CA LEU A 18 4.83 12.48 -22.64
C LEU A 18 5.61 12.72 -21.34
N SER A 19 4.91 12.95 -20.24
CA SER A 19 5.55 13.18 -18.94
C SER A 19 6.27 11.92 -18.45
N MET A 20 5.71 10.73 -18.68
CA MET A 20 6.38 9.45 -18.36
C MET A 20 7.72 9.32 -19.11
N LYS A 21 7.75 9.64 -20.42
CA LYS A 21 8.99 9.61 -21.22
C LYS A 21 10.01 10.64 -20.73
N LEU A 22 9.57 11.86 -20.43
CA LEU A 22 10.46 12.92 -19.91
C LEU A 22 11.06 12.54 -18.56
N LEU A 23 10.26 11.99 -17.65
CA LEU A 23 10.74 11.50 -16.36
C LEU A 23 11.74 10.35 -16.55
N SER A 24 11.42 9.36 -17.39
CA SER A 24 12.32 8.25 -17.69
C SER A 24 13.67 8.73 -18.26
N TYR A 25 13.62 9.66 -19.22
CA TYR A 25 14.81 10.27 -19.80
C TYR A 25 15.63 11.03 -18.76
N ALA A 26 15.00 11.91 -17.98
CA ALA A 26 15.69 12.70 -16.95
C ALA A 26 16.36 11.80 -15.92
N MET A 27 15.65 10.76 -15.44
CA MET A 27 16.20 9.80 -14.49
C MET A 27 17.43 9.10 -15.06
N SER A 28 17.36 8.56 -16.27
CA SER A 28 18.49 7.87 -16.91
C SER A 28 19.66 8.83 -17.17
N TYR A 29 19.39 10.02 -17.70
CA TYR A 29 20.40 11.01 -18.06
C TYR A 29 21.20 11.49 -16.85
N TRP A 30 20.52 11.99 -15.81
CA TRP A 30 21.18 12.56 -14.64
C TRP A 30 21.83 11.51 -13.73
N SER A 31 21.32 10.28 -13.75
CA SER A 31 21.92 9.17 -13.01
C SER A 31 23.00 8.40 -13.78
N ARG A 32 23.29 8.79 -15.03
CA ARG A 32 24.17 8.02 -15.94
C ARG A 32 23.75 6.55 -16.07
N GLY A 33 22.43 6.33 -16.17
CA GLY A 33 21.82 5.01 -16.31
C GLY A 33 21.68 4.21 -15.02
N ALA A 34 22.10 4.72 -13.87
CA ALA A 34 22.00 4.00 -12.59
C ALA A 34 20.56 3.91 -12.05
N LEU A 35 19.66 4.82 -12.46
CA LEU A 35 18.28 4.87 -12.00
C LEU A 35 17.30 4.55 -13.12
N LYS A 36 16.35 3.68 -12.82
CA LYS A 36 15.24 3.31 -13.71
C LYS A 36 13.91 3.87 -13.18
N ALA A 37 13.23 4.64 -14.02
CA ALA A 37 11.86 5.07 -13.78
C ALA A 37 10.89 3.91 -14.08
N LEU A 38 9.96 3.65 -13.17
CA LEU A 38 8.89 2.66 -13.30
C LEU A 38 7.53 3.35 -13.17
N PHE A 39 6.55 2.82 -13.89
CA PHE A 39 5.19 3.33 -13.96
C PHE A 39 4.19 2.18 -13.83
N LEU A 40 2.96 2.49 -13.42
CA LEU A 40 1.93 1.50 -13.09
C LEU A 40 0.62 1.89 -13.77
N GLU A 41 -0.09 0.93 -14.35
CA GLU A 41 -1.39 1.20 -14.99
C GLU A 41 -2.42 1.82 -14.04
N HIS A 42 -2.35 1.45 -12.75
CA HIS A 42 -3.23 1.92 -11.69
C HIS A 42 -2.54 2.93 -10.74
N GLU A 43 -1.60 3.72 -11.27
CA GLU A 43 -0.80 4.73 -10.58
C GLU A 43 -1.59 5.68 -9.67
N GLY A 44 -2.86 5.95 -9.97
CA GLY A 44 -3.71 6.88 -9.20
C GLY A 44 -4.54 6.27 -8.06
N TYR A 45 -4.59 4.93 -7.91
CA TYR A 45 -5.61 4.28 -7.08
C TYR A 45 -5.11 3.70 -5.75
N PHE A 46 -3.80 3.72 -5.48
CA PHE A 46 -3.23 3.10 -4.28
C PHE A 46 -3.81 3.61 -2.96
N GLY A 47 -4.18 4.90 -2.87
CA GLY A 47 -4.82 5.44 -1.67
C GLY A 47 -6.19 4.79 -1.40
N ALA A 48 -7.03 4.68 -2.42
CA ALA A 48 -8.36 4.06 -2.30
C ALA A 48 -8.26 2.56 -2.01
N VAL A 49 -7.37 1.85 -2.71
CA VAL A 49 -7.11 0.42 -2.49
C VAL A 49 -6.58 0.18 -1.07
N GLY A 50 -5.66 1.03 -0.58
CA GLY A 50 -5.16 0.96 0.79
C GLY A 50 -6.27 1.11 1.85
N CYS A 51 -7.19 2.06 1.65
CA CYS A 51 -8.36 2.20 2.53
C CYS A 51 -9.26 0.95 2.52
N LEU A 52 -9.51 0.37 1.34
CA LEU A 52 -10.30 -0.85 1.21
C LEU A 52 -9.66 -2.04 1.93
N LEU A 53 -8.36 -2.28 1.70
CA LEU A 53 -7.61 -3.36 2.35
C LEU A 53 -7.60 -3.19 3.88
N HIS A 54 -7.45 -1.96 4.35
CA HIS A 54 -7.52 -1.67 5.79
C HIS A 54 -8.90 -1.97 6.36
N TYR A 55 -9.97 -1.55 5.67
CA TYR A 55 -11.34 -1.83 6.07
C TYR A 55 -11.63 -3.34 6.12
N ASP A 56 -11.25 -4.06 5.08
CA ASP A 56 -11.41 -5.52 4.99
C ASP A 56 -10.67 -6.25 6.12
N SER A 57 -9.41 -5.88 6.38
CA SER A 57 -8.62 -6.46 7.47
C SER A 57 -9.25 -6.27 8.86
N LYS A 58 -9.91 -5.12 9.09
CA LYS A 58 -10.62 -4.83 10.35
C LYS A 58 -11.89 -5.66 10.48
N ASN A 59 -12.61 -5.87 9.39
CA ASN A 59 -13.83 -6.69 9.41
C ASN A 59 -13.51 -8.16 9.65
N HIS A 60 -12.49 -8.70 8.97
CA HIS A 60 -12.01 -10.06 9.22
C HIS A 60 -11.56 -10.26 10.69
N LYS A 61 -10.92 -9.27 11.31
CA LYS A 61 -10.59 -9.32 12.75
C LYS A 61 -11.85 -9.32 13.63
N ARG A 62 -12.83 -8.47 13.33
CA ARG A 62 -14.11 -8.42 14.05
C ARG A 62 -14.89 -9.72 13.98
N GLU A 63 -14.89 -10.38 12.83
CA GLU A 63 -15.55 -11.68 12.66
C GLU A 63 -14.85 -12.78 13.48
N LYS A 64 -13.51 -12.82 13.49
CA LYS A 64 -12.75 -13.77 14.34
C LYS A 64 -13.00 -13.57 15.83
N THR A 65 -13.03 -12.33 16.31
CA THR A 65 -13.32 -12.04 17.72
C THR A 65 -14.75 -12.38 18.12
N LYS A 66 -15.68 -12.47 17.15
CA LYS A 66 -17.08 -12.83 17.40
C LYS A 66 -17.29 -14.35 17.40
N SER A 67 -16.40 -15.11 16.75
CA SER A 67 -16.45 -16.57 16.67
C SER A 67 -15.58 -17.29 17.70
N GLU A 68 -14.66 -16.60 18.38
CA GLU A 68 -13.96 -17.15 19.55
C GLU A 68 -14.97 -17.41 20.69
N PRO A 69 -14.99 -18.62 21.27
CA PRO A 69 -15.86 -18.90 22.40
C PRO A 69 -15.43 -18.02 23.57
N VAL A 70 -16.31 -17.15 24.05
CA VAL A 70 -16.13 -16.46 25.34
C VAL A 70 -16.09 -17.54 26.40
N THR A 71 -14.89 -17.92 26.84
CA THR A 71 -14.73 -18.76 28.02
C THR A 71 -15.29 -17.97 29.19
N PRO A 72 -16.30 -18.48 29.93
CA PRO A 72 -16.82 -17.78 31.09
C PRO A 72 -15.68 -17.51 32.08
N PRO A 73 -15.66 -16.35 32.76
CA PRO A 73 -14.70 -16.12 33.84
C PRO A 73 -14.84 -17.25 34.86
N GLU A 74 -13.70 -17.81 35.30
CA GLU A 74 -13.70 -18.94 36.24
C GLU A 74 -14.54 -18.59 37.49
N PRO A 75 -15.48 -19.46 37.89
CA PRO A 75 -16.28 -19.25 39.10
C PRO A 75 -15.37 -19.42 40.32
N GLY A 76 -14.83 -18.32 40.85
CA GLY A 76 -14.03 -18.37 42.09
C GLY A 76 -13.26 -17.11 42.48
N ALA A 77 -13.20 -16.06 41.65
CA ALA A 77 -12.38 -14.87 41.94
C ALA A 77 -13.11 -13.75 42.71
N ALA A 78 -14.33 -13.97 43.20
CA ALA A 78 -15.15 -12.93 43.85
C ALA A 78 -15.18 -13.00 45.39
N ASP A 79 -14.39 -13.88 46.03
CA ASP A 79 -14.50 -14.11 47.49
C ASP A 79 -13.13 -14.18 48.20
N ARG A 80 -12.37 -13.08 48.13
CA ARG A 80 -11.27 -12.76 49.05
C ARG A 80 -11.20 -11.27 49.34
#